data_AF-A0A7C5P8Z2-F1
#
_entry.id   AF-A0A7C5P8Z2-F1
#
_cell.length_a   1.000
_cell.length_b   1.000
_cell.length_c   1.000
_cell.angle_alpha   90.00
_cell.angle_beta   90.00
_cell.angle_gamma   90.00
#
_symmetry.space_group_name_H-M   'P 1'
#
loop_
_entity.id
_entity.type
_entity.pdbx_description
1 polymer ?
#
loop_
_entity_poly.entity_id
_entity_poly.type
_entity_poly.pdbx_seq_one_letter_code
_entity_poly.pdbx_strand_id
1 'polypeptide(L)' 'MNIHNEVVKMYELMNLSTGKIVRKGEALEKLLQDLPEGLYEIKEDGEFVRFYSTTKPEHQCWI' A
#
# COMPACT_ATOMS: atom_id res chain seq x y z
N MET A 1 -16.50 -28.44 -12.77
CA MET A 1 -15.64 -27.25 -12.88
C MET A 1 -15.80 -26.47 -11.58
N ASN A 2 -14.87 -26.61 -10.64
CA ASN A 2 -14.85 -25.76 -9.44
C ASN A 2 -14.28 -24.42 -9.85
N ILE A 3 -15.16 -23.44 -10.08
CA ILE A 3 -14.78 -22.05 -10.22
C ILE A 3 -14.32 -21.63 -8.83
N HIS A 4 -13.02 -21.76 -8.55
CA HIS A 4 -12.42 -21.04 -7.44
C HIS A 4 -12.56 -19.57 -7.81
N ASN A 5 -13.59 -18.93 -7.25
CA ASN A 5 -13.77 -17.50 -7.32
C ASN A 5 -12.68 -16.92 -6.42
N GLU A 6 -11.44 -16.90 -6.89
CA GLU A 6 -10.35 -16.22 -6.20
C GLU A 6 -10.76 -14.75 -6.12
N VAL A 7 -11.21 -14.33 -4.94
CA VAL A 7 -11.37 -12.92 -4.64
C VAL A 7 -9.97 -12.34 -4.71
N VAL A 8 -9.68 -11.72 -5.84
CA VAL A 8 -8.44 -11.00 -6.07
C VAL A 8 -8.36 -9.89 -5.03
N LYS A 9 -7.49 -10.07 -4.02
CA LYS A 9 -7.26 -9.07 -2.98
C LYS A 9 -6.71 -7.80 -3.63
N MET A 10 -7.44 -6.70 -3.47
CA MET A 10 -7.06 -5.37 -3.98
C MET A 10 -6.78 -4.46 -2.78
N TYR A 11 -5.56 -3.99 -2.68
CA TYR A 11 -5.14 -3.04 -1.67
C TYR A 11 -5.27 -1.61 -2.20
N GLU A 12 -5.76 -0.70 -1.36
CA GLU A 12 -5.74 0.74 -1.63
C GLU A 12 -4.85 1.43 -0.59
N LEU A 13 -3.79 2.11 -1.06
CA LEU A 13 -2.89 2.88 -0.21
C LEU A 13 -3.24 4.36 -0.29
N MET A 14 -3.60 4.95 0.84
CA MET A 14 -3.93 6.37 0.98
C MET A 14 -2.85 7.10 1.76
N ASN A 15 -2.45 8.28 1.28
CA ASN A 15 -1.63 9.21 2.05
C ASN A 15 -2.56 10.07 2.92
N LEU A 16 -2.43 9.96 4.23
CA LEU A 16 -3.31 10.62 5.20
C LEU A 16 -3.07 12.12 5.32
N SER A 17 -1.87 12.60 4.97
CA SER A 17 -1.58 14.05 4.92
C SER A 17 -2.34 14.75 3.79
N THR A 18 -2.63 14.03 2.70
CA THR A 18 -3.31 14.59 1.52
C THR A 18 -4.75 14.08 1.34
N GLY A 19 -5.14 13.02 2.04
CA GLY A 19 -6.41 12.31 1.86
C GLY A 19 -6.55 11.62 0.50
N LYS A 20 -5.46 11.47 -0.27
CA LYS A 20 -5.49 10.91 -1.63
C LYS A 20 -5.03 9.47 -1.64
N ILE A 21 -5.71 8.64 -2.43
CA ILE A 21 -5.21 7.31 -2.78
C ILE A 21 -4.00 7.50 -3.69
N VAL A 22 -2.83 7.04 -3.24
CA VAL A 22 -1.57 7.18 -3.97
C VAL A 22 -1.28 5.96 -4.84
N ARG A 23 -1.73 4.76 -4.45
CA ARG A 23 -1.54 3.52 -5.22
C ARG A 23 -2.67 2.52 -4.95
N LYS A 24 -2.94 1.65 -5.94
CA LYS A 24 -3.82 0.48 -5.80
C LYS A 24 -3.15 -0.73 -6.45
N GLY A 25 -3.34 -1.92 -5.89
CA GLY A 25 -2.78 -3.13 -6.49
C GLY A 25 -2.97 -4.36 -5.64
N GLU A 26 -2.62 -5.50 -6.21
CA GLU A 26 -2.80 -6.81 -5.58
C GLU A 26 -1.59 -7.22 -4.72
N ALA A 27 -0.44 -6.60 -4.97
CA ALA A 27 0.82 -6.89 -4.28
C ALA A 27 1.14 -5.80 -3.26
N LEU A 28 0.90 -6.08 -1.97
CA LEU A 28 1.15 -5.15 -0.88
C LEU A 28 2.60 -4.64 -0.85
N GLU A 29 3.59 -5.52 -1.05
CA GLU A 29 5.01 -5.15 -1.03
C GLU A 29 5.34 -4.07 -2.07
N LYS A 30 4.78 -4.16 -3.28
CA LYS A 30 4.98 -3.16 -4.35
C LYS A 30 4.33 -1.82 -4.02
N LEU A 31 3.24 -1.84 -3.25
CA LEU A 31 2.58 -0.61 -2.81
C LEU A 31 3.40 0.11 -1.74
N LEU A 32 4.11 -0.65 -0.89
CA LEU A 32 4.93 -0.13 0.20
C LEU A 32 6.34 0.31 -0.23
N GLN A 33 6.80 -0.11 -1.41
CA GLN A 33 8.08 0.32 -1.97
C GLN A 33 8.11 1.82 -2.29
N ASP A 34 9.20 2.47 -1.93
CA ASP A 34 9.52 3.85 -2.31
C ASP A 34 8.44 4.87 -1.87
N LEU A 35 7.78 4.59 -0.74
CA LEU A 35 6.85 5.53 -0.15
C LEU A 35 7.59 6.67 0.52
N PRO A 36 7.34 7.93 0.11
CA PRO A 36 7.96 9.06 0.77
C PRO A 36 7.52 9.11 2.24
N GLU A 37 8.35 9.73 3.07
CA GLU A 37 8.06 9.89 4.49
C GLU A 37 6.66 10.49 4.71
N GLY A 38 5.89 9.88 5.60
CA GLY A 38 4.54 10.35 5.90
C GLY A 38 3.62 9.28 6.48
N LEU A 39 2.42 9.71 6.83
CA LEU A 39 1.39 8.85 7.40
C LEU A 39 0.50 8.27 6.29
N TYR A 40 0.32 6.95 6.29
CA TYR A 40 -0.45 6.23 5.30
C TYR A 40 -1.48 5.29 5.94
N GLU A 41 -2.48 4.94 5.14
CA GLU A 41 -3.50 3.96 5.48
C GLU A 41 -3.65 2.99 4.31
N ILE A 42 -3.61 1.68 4.60
CA ILE A 42 -3.95 0.62 3.65
C ILE A 42 -5.33 0.12 3.97
N LYS A 43 -6.17 -0.02 2.94
CA LYS A 43 -7.44 -0.72 3.01
C LYS A 43 -7.28 -2.14 2.44
N GLU A 44 -7.54 -3.14 3.25
CA GLU A 44 -7.58 -4.57 2.87
C GLU A 44 -8.89 -5.16 3.37
N ASP A 45 -9.73 -5.72 2.49
CA ASP A 45 -10.96 -6.45 2.85
C ASP A 45 -11.88 -5.76 3.89
N GLY A 46 -11.91 -4.43 3.91
CA GLY A 46 -12.72 -3.63 4.84
C GLY A 46 -12.02 -3.26 6.15
N GLU A 47 -10.81 -3.77 6.38
CA GLU A 47 -9.93 -3.34 7.46
C GLU A 47 -9.01 -2.20 6.99
N PHE A 48 -8.64 -1.34 7.94
CA PHE A 48 -7.76 -0.19 7.71
C PHE A 48 -6.52 -0.31 8.59
N VAL A 49 -5.36 -0.42 7.97
CA VAL A 49 -4.06 -0.50 8.65
C VAL A 49 -3.32 0.81 8.44
N ARG A 50 -2.99 1.50 9.54
CA ARG A 50 -2.24 2.77 9.50
C ARG A 50 -0.79 2.55 9.85
N PHE A 51 0.09 3.22 9.13
CA PHE A 51 1.52 3.18 9.39
C PHE A 51 2.19 4.49 8.99
N TYR A 52 3.34 4.78 9.59
CA TYR A 52 4.19 5.89 9.20
C TYR A 52 5.36 5.35 8.38
N SER A 53 5.46 5.77 7.11
CA SER A 53 6.65 5.50 6.31
C SER A 53 7.78 6.38 6.81
N THR A 54 8.88 5.77 7.26
CA THR A 54 10.14 6.46 7.55
C THR A 54 11.13 6.36 6.40
N THR A 55 10.71 5.76 5.27
CA THR A 55 11.56 5.54 4.11
C THR A 55 11.86 6.88 3.46
N LYS A 56 13.09 7.35 3.64
CA LYS A 56 13.61 8.48 2.89
C LYS A 56 14.04 7.97 1.51
N PRO A 57 13.69 8.66 0.40
CA PRO A 57 14.12 8.25 -0.94
C PRO A 57 15.64 8.06 -1.07
N GLU A 58 16.42 8.83 -0.29
CA GLU A 58 17.88 8.77 -0.18
C GLU A 58 18.45 7.49 0.46
N HIS A 59 17.62 6.68 1.13
CA HIS A 59 18.04 5.42 1.76
C HIS A 59 17.74 4.20 0.89
N GLN A 60 17.23 4.40 -0.33
CA GLN A 60 16.89 3.34 -1.27
C GLN A 60 17.98 3.19 -2.33
N CYS A 61 19.24 3.12 -1.89
CA CYS A 61 20.34 2.67 -2.74
C CYS A 61 20.20 1.15 -2.92
N TRP A 62 19.76 0.73 -4.10
CA TRP A 62 19.82 -0.68 -4.50
C TRP A 62 21.29 -1.05 -4.72
N ILE A 63 21.78 -2.07 -4.02
CA ILE A 63 23.07 -2.74 -4.27
C ILE A 63 22.90 -3.69 -5.46
#